data_AF-A0A8H6HQ98-F1
#
_entry.id   AF-A0A8H6HQ98-F1
#
_cell.length_a   1.000
_cell.length_b   1.000
_cell.length_c   1.000
_cell.angle_alpha   90.00
_cell.angle_beta   90.00
_cell.angle_gamma   90.00
#
_symmetry.space_group_name_H-M   'P 1'
#
loop_
_entity.id
_entity.type
_entity.pdbx_description
1 polymer ?
#
loop_
_entity_poly.entity_id
_entity_poly.type
_entity_poly.pdbx_seq_one_letter_code
_entity_poly.pdbx_strand_id
1 'polypeptide(L)'
;MEGNMPHQQLQQSHGSQNTALGSSPVSSQSAAIAQSSPLPAGGNTAQLYLNRDNGSQQQPVISAETRFFDQLAADFGLPEEHRYKLHAFKKLATAGLGLDHGDLFTRGFQFAATLSVLHLQKESQNQSNATTYKGILEDIRIRLDSTFLLTTSQKTNIRDLVQDMMFDKERYKYNTMFNDSKKIIYKDPKSLDLGNAVGLASRENVLNSSTKTIIRSSLNGFREEIIGGLTAKKLTLHEFAYKAATKYKRGGPGEKLEYPYIVKVALLRRFVIENYDTVINSSKKRKRGSNQTALDDYDDEYMESGEKDGSADKENGPKRPEKNNFWPLLDWWLAVKFWKLGKKMTTPSWTTYIEEILAHEAKDFPGAPPAGTEEENSGNSGNAAAPVAAIPPTANPFTPIPAETDVALPLNVNFLNDWPTLTFCLYLIGHRKVLFNTCSAQSFRAHVFANSEVEFYEH
;
A
#
# COMPACT_ATOMS: atom_id res chain seq x y z
N MET A 1 -25.53 42.19 63.71
CA MET A 1 -24.09 42.12 63.46
C MET A 1 -23.90 41.21 62.26
N GLU A 2 -23.24 41.74 61.22
CA GLU A 2 -22.60 41.04 60.08
C GLU A 2 -23.49 40.02 59.32
N GLY A 3 -23.95 40.25 58.09
CA GLY A 3 -23.29 40.88 56.95
C GLY A 3 -22.57 39.81 56.13
N ASN A 4 -23.27 39.11 55.23
CA ASN A 4 -22.60 38.39 54.15
C ASN A 4 -23.47 38.34 52.89
N MET A 5 -22.97 39.00 51.84
CA MET A 5 -23.54 39.10 50.50
C MET A 5 -23.22 37.84 49.67
N PRO A 6 -24.09 37.43 48.72
CA PRO A 6 -23.74 36.45 47.71
C PRO A 6 -23.02 37.09 46.52
N HIS A 7 -21.88 36.49 46.14
CA HIS A 7 -21.15 36.81 44.91
C HIS A 7 -21.98 36.44 43.68
N GLN A 8 -22.45 37.45 42.94
CA GLN A 8 -22.84 37.31 41.53
C GLN A 8 -21.57 37.25 40.68
N GLN A 9 -21.39 36.14 39.96
CA GLN A 9 -20.35 36.00 38.94
C GLN A 9 -20.96 36.36 37.57
N LEU A 10 -20.51 37.49 37.02
CA LEU A 10 -20.81 37.95 35.67
C LEU A 10 -20.36 36.89 34.65
N GLN A 11 -21.30 36.39 33.84
CA GLN A 11 -20.99 35.76 32.56
C GLN A 11 -20.65 36.87 31.56
N GLN A 12 -19.38 36.96 31.16
CA GLN A 12 -18.96 37.75 30.01
C GLN A 12 -19.15 36.92 28.73
N SER A 13 -20.06 37.38 27.88
CA SER A 13 -20.28 36.88 26.53
C SER A 13 -19.15 37.34 25.61
N HIS A 14 -18.24 36.44 25.22
CA HIS A 14 -17.33 36.71 24.11
C HIS A 14 -18.08 36.43 22.78
N GLY A 15 -18.58 37.50 22.18
CA GLY A 15 -18.98 37.52 20.77
C GLY A 15 -17.73 37.60 19.91
N SER A 16 -17.38 36.50 19.23
CA SER A 16 -16.37 36.50 18.18
C SER A 16 -16.96 37.11 16.91
N GLN A 17 -16.52 38.34 16.63
CA GLN A 17 -16.79 39.03 15.38
C GLN A 17 -15.98 38.40 14.24
N ASN A 18 -16.69 38.15 13.14
CA ASN A 18 -16.16 37.87 11.83
C ASN A 18 -15.22 38.98 11.36
N THR A 19 -13.93 38.68 11.21
CA THR A 19 -13.04 39.44 10.34
C THR A 19 -12.82 38.66 9.06
N ALA A 20 -13.63 39.00 8.05
CA ALA A 20 -13.37 38.69 6.66
C ALA A 20 -12.12 39.46 6.23
N LEU A 21 -11.08 38.73 5.82
CA LEU A 21 -9.93 39.29 5.12
C LEU A 21 -9.78 38.60 3.77
N GLY A 22 -10.06 39.40 2.74
CA GLY A 22 -9.12 39.56 1.63
C GLY A 22 -8.93 38.36 0.71
N SER A 23 -9.96 38.09 -0.08
CA SER A 23 -9.83 37.42 -1.38
C SER A 23 -8.92 38.25 -2.31
N SER A 24 -7.72 37.77 -2.58
CA SER A 24 -6.89 38.19 -3.72
C SER A 24 -7.11 37.22 -4.88
N PRO A 25 -7.59 37.69 -6.05
CA PRO A 25 -7.68 36.85 -7.24
C PRO A 25 -6.29 36.76 -7.88
N VAL A 26 -5.64 35.60 -7.78
CA VAL A 26 -4.50 35.29 -8.64
C VAL A 26 -5.06 34.92 -10.01
N SER A 27 -5.04 35.90 -10.90
CA SER A 27 -5.33 35.75 -12.32
C SER A 27 -4.26 34.87 -12.97
N SER A 28 -4.52 33.56 -13.01
CA SER A 28 -3.76 32.61 -13.84
C SER A 28 -4.08 32.88 -15.30
N GLN A 29 -3.34 33.81 -15.92
CA GLN A 29 -3.36 33.97 -17.37
C GLN A 29 -2.82 32.70 -18.01
N SER A 30 -3.70 32.05 -18.76
CA SER A 30 -3.41 30.97 -19.69
C SER A 30 -2.43 31.46 -20.75
N ALA A 31 -1.16 31.07 -20.64
CA ALA A 31 -0.27 31.09 -21.79
C ALA A 31 -0.58 29.83 -22.63
N ALA A 32 -1.40 30.01 -23.66
CA ALA A 32 -1.57 29.04 -24.72
C ALA A 32 -0.20 28.80 -25.38
N ILE A 33 0.44 27.68 -25.05
CA ILE A 33 1.57 27.16 -25.82
C ILE A 33 0.96 26.64 -27.12
N ALA A 34 1.04 27.45 -28.17
CA ALA A 34 0.75 27.03 -29.53
C ALA A 34 1.69 25.86 -29.87
N GLN A 35 1.11 24.67 -29.97
CA GLN A 35 1.73 23.49 -30.54
C GLN A 35 2.03 23.80 -32.01
N SER A 36 3.29 24.09 -32.32
CA SER A 36 3.77 24.14 -33.69
C SER A 36 3.70 22.73 -34.28
N SER A 37 2.90 22.57 -35.32
CA SER A 37 2.69 21.34 -36.07
C SER A 37 4.01 20.75 -36.60
N PRO A 38 4.16 19.42 -36.64
CA PRO A 38 5.25 18.78 -37.34
C PRO A 38 5.04 18.92 -38.86
N LEU A 39 6.04 19.47 -39.54
CA LEU A 39 6.10 19.50 -41.01
C LEU A 39 6.13 18.07 -41.56
N PRO A 40 5.42 17.79 -42.67
CA PRO A 40 5.43 16.47 -43.29
C PRO A 40 6.77 16.19 -43.95
N ALA A 41 7.40 15.09 -43.54
CA ALA A 41 8.44 14.43 -44.29
C ALA A 41 7.81 13.79 -45.54
N GLY A 42 8.12 14.34 -46.71
CA GLY A 42 7.68 13.75 -47.97
C GLY A 42 8.27 14.47 -49.17
N GLY A 43 8.99 13.73 -50.01
CA GLY A 43 9.15 14.09 -51.42
C GLY A 43 10.53 13.93 -52.01
N ASN A 44 10.84 12.70 -52.41
CA ASN A 44 11.46 12.34 -53.70
C ASN A 44 12.73 13.09 -54.13
N THR A 45 13.88 12.52 -53.79
CA THR A 45 15.09 12.62 -54.61
C THR A 45 14.86 11.89 -55.94
N ALA A 46 14.39 12.65 -56.94
CA ALA A 46 14.46 12.24 -58.33
C ALA A 46 15.93 12.03 -58.70
N GLN A 47 16.27 10.80 -59.12
CA GLN A 47 17.50 10.51 -59.81
C GLN A 47 17.50 11.22 -61.16
N LEU A 48 18.18 12.37 -61.22
CA LEU A 48 18.65 12.92 -62.49
C LEU A 48 20.03 12.31 -62.77
N TYR A 49 20.02 11.31 -63.64
CA TYR A 49 21.17 10.93 -64.45
C TYR A 49 21.66 12.17 -65.20
N LEU A 50 22.81 12.72 -64.79
CA LEU A 50 23.60 13.60 -65.62
C LEU A 50 24.85 12.85 -66.06
N ASN A 51 24.96 12.75 -67.39
CA ASN A 51 26.10 12.25 -68.13
C ASN A 51 27.42 12.78 -67.55
N ARG A 52 28.28 11.84 -67.21
CA ARG A 52 29.67 12.05 -66.87
C ARG A 52 30.46 12.22 -68.17
N ASP A 53 30.43 13.43 -68.72
CA ASP A 53 31.48 13.85 -69.64
C ASP A 53 32.76 14.07 -68.84
N ASN A 54 33.84 13.44 -69.31
CA ASN A 54 35.21 13.60 -68.81
C ASN A 54 35.75 14.99 -69.20
N GLY A 55 35.15 16.04 -68.64
CA GLY A 55 35.76 17.35 -68.54
C GLY A 55 36.71 17.37 -67.35
N SER A 56 37.94 17.80 -67.59
CA SER A 56 38.96 18.13 -66.60
C SER A 56 38.37 18.61 -65.26
N GLN A 57 38.66 17.88 -64.17
CA GLN A 57 38.33 18.28 -62.81
C GLN A 57 39.04 19.60 -62.48
N GLN A 58 38.44 20.72 -62.86
CA GLN A 58 38.73 21.99 -62.23
C GLN A 58 38.24 21.84 -60.80
N GLN A 59 39.18 21.71 -59.85
CA GLN A 59 38.85 21.82 -58.44
C GLN A 59 37.98 23.08 -58.28
N PRO A 60 36.80 22.98 -57.66
CA PRO A 60 35.95 24.14 -57.46
C PRO A 60 36.81 25.19 -56.79
N VAL A 61 37.04 26.30 -57.49
CA VAL A 61 37.87 27.40 -56.97
C VAL A 61 37.12 27.93 -55.76
N ILE A 62 37.49 27.44 -54.57
CA ILE A 62 36.90 27.86 -53.31
C ILE A 62 37.27 29.33 -53.17
N SER A 63 36.28 30.20 -53.40
CA SER A 63 36.44 31.64 -53.27
C SER A 63 37.04 31.99 -51.90
N ALA A 64 37.96 32.95 -51.85
CA ALA A 64 38.69 33.31 -50.63
C ALA A 64 37.75 33.63 -49.45
N GLU A 65 36.57 34.18 -49.73
CA GLU A 65 35.56 34.49 -48.72
C GLU A 65 34.93 33.23 -48.13
N THR A 66 34.76 32.14 -48.90
CA THR A 66 34.24 30.88 -48.34
C THR A 66 35.20 30.33 -47.29
N ARG A 67 36.51 30.35 -47.59
CA ARG A 67 37.54 29.95 -46.62
C ARG A 67 37.51 30.82 -45.38
N PHE A 68 37.32 32.14 -45.54
CA PHE A 68 37.18 33.05 -44.42
C PHE A 68 36.01 32.67 -43.50
N PHE A 69 34.81 32.44 -44.03
CA PHE A 69 33.64 32.07 -43.20
C PHE A 69 33.77 30.68 -42.56
N ASP A 70 34.43 29.73 -43.22
CA ASP A 70 34.70 28.40 -42.64
C ASP A 70 35.71 28.46 -41.48
N GLN A 71 36.73 29.29 -41.64
CA GLN A 71 37.74 29.55 -40.63
C GLN A 71 37.15 30.33 -39.47
N LEU A 72 36.37 31.37 -39.75
CA LEU A 72 35.62 32.12 -38.74
C LEU A 72 34.70 31.19 -37.92
N ALA A 73 33.98 30.29 -38.57
CA ALA A 73 33.15 29.33 -37.86
C ALA A 73 33.98 28.35 -37.01
N ALA A 74 35.18 27.96 -37.45
CA ALA A 74 36.09 27.14 -36.66
C ALA A 74 36.65 27.91 -35.45
N ASP A 75 37.07 29.16 -35.65
CA ASP A 75 37.62 30.04 -34.62
C ASP A 75 36.60 30.33 -33.51
N PHE A 76 35.33 30.49 -33.88
CA PHE A 76 34.22 30.68 -32.94
C PHE A 76 33.61 29.37 -32.41
N GLY A 77 34.15 28.20 -32.79
CA GLY A 77 33.66 26.89 -32.33
C GLY A 77 32.19 26.62 -32.71
N LEU A 78 31.73 27.14 -33.85
CA LEU A 78 30.32 27.07 -34.22
C LEU A 78 29.95 25.68 -34.76
N PRO A 79 28.83 25.08 -34.32
CA PRO A 79 28.30 23.84 -34.88
C PRO A 79 27.86 24.02 -36.33
N GLU A 80 27.67 22.89 -37.03
CA GLU A 80 27.38 22.85 -38.47
C GLU A 80 26.12 23.65 -38.86
N GLU A 81 25.10 23.67 -38.00
CA GLU A 81 23.88 24.49 -38.19
C GLU A 81 24.19 26.00 -38.29
N HIS A 82 25.17 26.49 -37.52
CA HIS A 82 25.56 27.89 -37.51
C HIS A 82 26.53 28.21 -38.65
N ARG A 83 27.36 27.24 -39.07
CA ARG A 83 28.13 27.32 -40.32
C ARG A 83 27.24 27.57 -41.53
N TYR A 84 26.14 26.82 -41.65
CA TYR A 84 25.18 27.02 -42.74
C TYR A 84 24.62 28.45 -42.77
N LYS A 85 24.33 29.03 -41.60
CA LYS A 85 23.83 30.41 -41.49
C LYS A 85 24.86 31.45 -41.92
N LEU A 86 26.14 31.25 -41.60
CA LEU A 86 27.22 32.12 -42.07
C LEU A 86 27.38 32.09 -43.59
N HIS A 87 27.31 30.90 -44.20
CA HIS A 87 27.35 30.77 -45.65
C HIS A 87 26.10 31.35 -46.33
N ALA A 88 24.92 31.23 -45.69
CA ALA A 88 23.71 31.90 -46.16
C ALA A 88 23.84 33.42 -46.10
N PHE A 89 24.40 33.97 -45.01
CA PHE A 89 24.70 35.39 -44.88
C PHE A 89 25.63 35.88 -46.00
N LYS A 90 26.72 35.14 -46.26
CA LYS A 90 27.61 35.42 -47.39
C LYS A 90 26.84 35.49 -48.71
N LYS A 91 26.04 34.47 -49.03
CA LYS A 91 25.28 34.41 -50.29
C LYS A 91 24.35 35.60 -50.45
N LEU A 92 23.65 35.98 -49.39
CA LEU A 92 22.74 37.13 -49.38
C LEU A 92 23.49 38.45 -49.53
N ALA A 93 24.63 38.61 -48.86
CA ALA A 93 25.44 39.80 -48.92
C ALA A 93 26.10 40.02 -50.31
N THR A 94 26.35 38.93 -51.03
CA THR A 94 26.85 38.96 -52.41
C THR A 94 25.75 39.07 -53.46
N ALA A 95 24.48 38.89 -53.09
CA ALA A 95 23.35 39.00 -54.01
C ALA A 95 22.92 40.47 -54.14
N GLY A 96 22.88 41.01 -55.36
CA GLY A 96 22.44 42.39 -55.65
C GLY A 96 23.60 43.36 -55.88
N LEU A 97 23.48 44.60 -55.37
CA LEU A 97 24.52 45.64 -55.48
C LEU A 97 25.84 45.28 -54.77
N GLY A 98 25.87 44.17 -54.01
CA GLY A 98 27.04 43.65 -53.33
C GLY A 98 27.48 44.53 -52.16
N LEU A 99 27.67 43.93 -51.00
CA LEU A 99 28.43 44.60 -49.95
C LEU A 99 29.90 44.68 -50.39
N ASP A 100 30.54 45.81 -50.10
CA ASP A 100 32.00 45.92 -50.24
C ASP A 100 32.67 44.83 -49.39
N HIS A 101 33.81 44.31 -49.86
CA HIS A 101 34.50 43.20 -49.20
C HIS A 101 34.86 43.54 -47.74
N GLY A 102 35.24 44.78 -47.45
CA GLY A 102 35.54 45.21 -46.07
C GLY A 102 34.32 45.17 -45.16
N ASP A 103 33.15 45.56 -45.66
CA ASP A 103 31.89 45.51 -44.91
C ASP A 103 31.39 44.07 -44.76
N LEU A 104 31.54 43.24 -45.80
CA LEU A 104 31.22 41.81 -45.77
C LEU A 104 31.98 41.07 -44.66
N PHE A 105 33.30 41.28 -44.56
CA PHE A 105 34.12 40.63 -43.55
C PHE A 105 33.79 41.12 -42.14
N THR A 106 33.62 42.42 -41.97
CA THR A 106 33.31 43.03 -40.66
C THR A 106 31.96 42.55 -40.13
N ARG A 107 30.91 42.59 -40.97
CA ARG A 107 29.58 42.08 -40.59
C ARG A 107 29.56 40.57 -40.45
N GLY A 108 30.32 39.86 -41.28
CA GLY A 108 30.50 38.41 -41.15
C GLY A 108 31.09 38.03 -39.79
N PHE A 109 32.12 38.74 -39.35
CA PHE A 109 32.71 38.59 -38.01
C PHE A 109 31.71 38.89 -36.89
N GLN A 110 30.99 40.02 -36.97
CA GLN A 110 29.95 40.37 -36.00
C GLN A 110 28.83 39.32 -35.94
N PHE A 111 28.43 38.78 -37.09
CA PHE A 111 27.40 37.76 -37.17
C PHE A 111 27.87 36.43 -36.55
N ALA A 112 29.12 36.00 -36.82
CA ALA A 112 29.70 34.83 -36.18
C ALA A 112 29.79 34.98 -34.65
N ALA A 113 30.23 36.14 -34.17
CA ALA A 113 30.26 36.46 -32.74
C ALA A 113 28.85 36.44 -32.12
N THR A 114 27.84 36.90 -32.84
CA THR A 114 26.45 36.83 -32.37
C THR A 114 25.95 35.39 -32.30
N LEU A 115 26.27 34.57 -33.31
CA LEU A 115 25.89 33.15 -33.34
C LEU A 115 26.59 32.36 -32.22
N SER A 116 27.84 32.67 -31.87
CA SER A 116 28.54 31.99 -30.79
C SER A 116 27.93 32.30 -29.42
N VAL A 117 27.54 33.55 -29.19
CA VAL A 117 26.81 33.95 -27.98
C VAL A 117 25.47 33.22 -27.87
N LEU A 118 24.70 33.14 -28.96
CA LEU A 118 23.42 32.43 -28.99
C LEU A 118 23.60 30.92 -28.74
N HIS A 119 24.66 30.32 -29.29
CA HIS A 119 24.97 28.91 -29.07
C HIS A 119 25.28 28.62 -27.59
N LEU A 120 26.18 29.40 -26.98
CA LEU A 120 26.51 29.32 -25.56
C LEU A 120 25.27 29.53 -24.67
N GLN A 121 24.39 30.47 -25.03
CA GLN A 121 23.16 30.70 -24.29
C GLN A 121 22.23 29.48 -24.36
N LYS A 122 22.06 28.88 -25.53
CA LYS A 122 21.26 27.66 -25.72
C LYS A 122 21.85 26.47 -24.95
N GLU A 123 23.17 26.29 -24.96
CA GLU A 123 23.83 25.25 -24.17
C GLU A 123 23.67 25.48 -22.67
N SER A 124 23.84 26.73 -22.19
CA SER A 124 23.64 27.07 -20.79
C SER A 124 22.19 26.83 -20.33
N GLN A 125 21.21 27.14 -21.19
CA GLN A 125 19.80 26.87 -20.92
C GLN A 125 19.51 25.37 -20.93
N ASN A 126 20.08 24.60 -21.85
CA ASN A 126 19.85 23.17 -21.90
C ASN A 126 20.51 22.43 -20.72
N GLN A 127 21.72 22.81 -20.33
CA GLN A 127 22.43 22.18 -19.22
C GLN A 127 21.87 22.60 -17.85
N SER A 128 21.57 23.88 -17.64
CA SER A 128 21.02 24.34 -16.37
C SER A 128 19.59 23.84 -16.18
N ASN A 129 18.74 23.99 -17.19
CA ASN A 129 17.32 23.68 -17.02
C ASN A 129 17.08 22.17 -16.95
N ALA A 130 17.70 21.34 -17.80
CA ALA A 130 17.42 19.91 -17.79
C ALA A 130 17.87 19.22 -16.49
N THR A 131 19.03 19.62 -15.96
CA THR A 131 19.57 19.06 -14.70
C THR A 131 18.75 19.54 -13.51
N THR A 132 18.39 20.83 -13.47
CA THR A 132 17.55 21.40 -12.43
C THR A 132 16.13 20.81 -12.46
N TYR A 133 15.51 20.64 -13.62
CA TYR A 133 14.18 20.02 -13.71
C TYR A 133 14.17 18.56 -13.28
N LYS A 134 15.20 17.78 -13.67
CA LYS A 134 15.34 16.39 -13.17
C LYS A 134 15.48 16.36 -11.65
N GLY A 135 16.30 17.24 -11.07
CA GLY A 135 16.46 17.36 -9.62
C GLY A 135 15.15 17.75 -8.91
N ILE A 136 14.41 18.72 -9.45
CA ILE A 136 13.11 19.13 -8.90
C ILE A 136 12.09 18.00 -8.99
N LEU A 137 12.01 17.28 -10.12
CA LEU A 137 11.10 16.15 -10.27
C LEU A 137 11.44 15.01 -9.30
N GLU A 138 12.72 14.74 -9.07
CA GLU A 138 13.14 13.74 -8.10
C GLU A 138 12.84 14.20 -6.66
N ASP A 139 13.03 15.47 -6.30
CA ASP A 139 12.63 16.00 -4.98
C ASP A 139 11.11 15.92 -4.79
N ILE A 140 10.32 16.27 -5.82
CA ILE A 140 8.85 16.13 -5.79
C ILE A 140 8.47 14.66 -5.59
N ARG A 141 9.12 13.74 -6.30
CA ARG A 141 8.90 12.30 -6.16
C ARG A 141 9.21 11.83 -4.73
N ILE A 142 10.36 12.21 -4.17
CA ILE A 142 10.76 11.86 -2.81
C ILE A 142 9.75 12.41 -1.79
N ARG A 143 9.29 13.66 -1.96
CA ARG A 143 8.26 14.25 -1.09
C ARG A 143 6.91 13.56 -1.22
N LEU A 144 6.51 13.16 -2.42
CA LEU A 144 5.27 12.40 -2.64
C LEU A 144 5.36 11.02 -1.97
N ASP A 145 6.54 10.39 -1.98
CA ASP A 145 6.75 9.11 -1.32
C ASP A 145 6.84 9.24 0.21
N SER A 146 7.40 10.34 0.75
CA SER A 146 7.47 10.58 2.20
C SER A 146 6.14 11.04 2.81
N THR A 147 5.27 11.65 2.01
CA THR A 147 3.93 12.09 2.44
C THR A 147 2.82 11.05 2.18
N PHE A 148 3.21 9.84 1.77
CA PHE A 148 2.26 8.77 1.53
C PHE A 148 1.48 8.41 2.80
N LEU A 149 0.15 8.45 2.71
CA LEU A 149 -0.76 8.04 3.77
C LEU A 149 -1.77 7.05 3.21
N LEU A 150 -2.08 6.01 3.98
CA LEU A 150 -3.17 5.10 3.63
C LEU A 150 -4.52 5.82 3.67
N THR A 151 -5.33 5.58 2.66
CA THR A 151 -6.69 6.11 2.58
C THR A 151 -7.58 5.50 3.66
N THR A 152 -8.68 6.16 4.00
CA THR A 152 -9.65 5.65 4.98
C THR A 152 -10.26 4.31 4.53
N SER A 153 -10.47 4.13 3.22
CA SER A 153 -10.96 2.86 2.65
C SER A 153 -9.95 1.73 2.89
N GLN A 154 -8.68 1.95 2.57
CA GLN A 154 -7.60 0.98 2.81
C GLN A 154 -7.48 0.58 4.28
N LYS A 155 -7.52 1.57 5.20
CA LYS A 155 -7.50 1.29 6.64
C LYS A 155 -8.71 0.48 7.11
N THR A 156 -9.88 0.68 6.47
CA THR A 156 -11.09 -0.10 6.76
C THR A 156 -10.96 -1.52 6.26
N ASN A 157 -10.49 -1.74 5.03
CA ASN A 157 -10.23 -3.07 4.47
C ASN A 157 -9.23 -3.87 5.33
N ILE A 158 -8.14 -3.23 5.80
CA ILE A 158 -7.18 -3.86 6.72
C ILE A 158 -7.86 -4.22 8.04
N ARG A 159 -8.71 -3.34 8.58
CA ARG A 159 -9.43 -3.59 9.83
C ARG A 159 -10.38 -4.78 9.68
N ASP A 160 -11.14 -4.85 8.61
CA ASP A 160 -12.10 -5.94 8.36
C ASP A 160 -11.36 -7.28 8.21
N LEU A 161 -10.24 -7.30 7.48
CA LEU A 161 -9.36 -8.47 7.40
C LEU A 161 -8.88 -8.91 8.79
N VAL A 162 -8.36 -7.97 9.58
CA VAL A 162 -7.84 -8.25 10.93
C VAL A 162 -8.93 -8.76 11.86
N GLN A 163 -10.12 -8.18 11.81
CA GLN A 163 -11.25 -8.59 12.64
C GLN A 163 -11.73 -9.99 12.27
N ASP A 164 -11.82 -10.29 10.98
CA ASP A 164 -12.20 -11.60 10.47
C ASP A 164 -11.19 -12.67 10.89
N MET A 165 -9.89 -12.40 10.71
CA MET A 165 -8.81 -13.27 11.19
C MET A 165 -8.84 -13.47 12.70
N MET A 166 -9.08 -12.40 13.46
CA MET A 166 -9.16 -12.45 14.93
C MET A 166 -10.33 -13.33 15.38
N PHE A 167 -11.44 -13.33 14.65
CA PHE A 167 -12.64 -14.10 14.98
C PHE A 167 -12.68 -15.51 14.36
N ASP A 168 -11.77 -15.83 13.43
CA ASP A 168 -11.63 -17.15 12.78
C ASP A 168 -11.66 -18.33 13.77
N LYS A 169 -12.51 -19.33 13.49
CA LYS A 169 -12.77 -20.48 14.36
C LYS A 169 -11.55 -21.37 14.60
N GLU A 170 -10.56 -21.33 13.71
CA GLU A 170 -9.35 -22.15 13.80
C GLU A 170 -8.17 -21.41 14.45
N ARG A 171 -8.27 -20.09 14.62
CA ARG A 171 -7.17 -19.28 15.16
C ARG A 171 -7.18 -19.24 16.68
N TYR A 172 -6.10 -19.78 17.26
CA TYR A 172 -5.81 -19.77 18.71
C TYR A 172 -4.46 -19.10 19.06
N LYS A 173 -3.76 -18.54 18.06
CA LYS A 173 -2.54 -17.74 18.23
C LYS A 173 -2.79 -16.32 17.76
N TYR A 174 -2.74 -15.35 18.67
CA TYR A 174 -3.01 -13.93 18.39
C TYR A 174 -1.74 -13.11 18.18
N ASN A 175 -0.61 -13.50 18.79
CA ASN A 175 0.66 -12.79 18.63
C ASN A 175 1.19 -12.85 17.19
N THR A 176 0.90 -13.93 16.44
CA THR A 176 1.34 -14.09 15.05
C THR A 176 0.44 -13.39 14.03
N MET A 177 -0.62 -12.71 14.49
CA MET A 177 -1.64 -12.15 13.59
C MET A 177 -1.10 -11.08 12.64
N PHE A 178 -0.08 -10.32 13.04
CA PHE A 178 0.57 -9.35 12.14
C PHE A 178 1.23 -10.05 10.95
N ASN A 179 2.05 -11.07 11.20
CA ASN A 179 2.74 -11.82 10.16
C ASN A 179 1.74 -12.51 9.22
N ASP A 180 0.66 -13.06 9.78
CA ASP A 180 -0.38 -13.71 8.98
C ASP A 180 -1.19 -12.70 8.14
N SER A 181 -1.52 -11.54 8.70
CA SER A 181 -2.20 -10.47 7.95
C SER A 181 -1.31 -9.93 6.83
N LYS A 182 -0.01 -9.81 7.09
CA LYS A 182 1.00 -9.44 6.09
C LYS A 182 1.02 -10.45 4.96
N LYS A 183 1.06 -11.76 5.25
CA LYS A 183 1.02 -12.81 4.21
C LYS A 183 -0.22 -12.67 3.30
N ILE A 184 -1.39 -12.38 3.87
CA ILE A 184 -2.63 -12.19 3.08
C ILE A 184 -2.57 -10.91 2.23
N ILE A 185 -2.14 -9.79 2.82
CA ILE A 185 -2.03 -8.51 2.11
C ILE A 185 -1.07 -8.60 0.91
N TYR A 186 0.07 -9.27 1.07
CA TYR A 186 1.06 -9.40 -0.01
C TYR A 186 0.67 -10.45 -1.05
N LYS A 187 -0.17 -11.44 -0.70
CA LYS A 187 -0.67 -12.44 -1.65
C LYS A 187 -1.64 -11.82 -2.65
N ASP A 188 -2.50 -10.90 -2.22
CA ASP A 188 -3.45 -10.23 -3.09
C ASP A 188 -3.69 -8.76 -2.66
N PRO A 189 -2.77 -7.85 -3.00
CA PRO A 189 -2.88 -6.45 -2.62
C PRO A 189 -4.01 -5.73 -3.38
N LYS A 190 -4.46 -6.27 -4.52
CA LYS A 190 -5.48 -5.61 -5.36
C LYS A 190 -6.87 -5.74 -4.75
N SER A 191 -7.23 -6.89 -4.18
CA SER A 191 -8.56 -7.07 -3.56
C SER A 191 -8.79 -6.22 -2.31
N LEU A 192 -7.73 -5.65 -1.72
CA LEU A 192 -7.79 -4.77 -0.56
C LEU A 192 -7.57 -3.29 -0.93
N ASP A 193 -7.47 -2.95 -2.22
CA ASP A 193 -7.10 -1.63 -2.73
C ASP A 193 -5.71 -1.15 -2.25
N LEU A 194 -4.78 -2.06 -1.96
CA LEU A 194 -3.44 -1.78 -1.45
C LEU A 194 -2.34 -1.85 -2.52
N GLY A 195 -2.70 -1.94 -3.80
CA GLY A 195 -1.75 -2.05 -4.91
C GLY A 195 -0.78 -0.86 -5.03
N ASN A 196 -1.14 0.32 -4.53
CA ASN A 196 -0.27 1.50 -4.51
C ASN A 196 0.66 1.57 -3.28
N ALA A 197 0.42 0.75 -2.26
CA ALA A 197 1.18 0.71 -1.01
C ALA A 197 2.26 -0.38 -1.01
N VAL A 198 1.99 -1.52 -1.69
CA VAL A 198 2.91 -2.66 -1.79
C VAL A 198 3.92 -2.45 -2.93
N GLY A 199 5.18 -2.83 -2.72
CA GLY A 199 6.27 -2.78 -3.70
C GLY A 199 7.26 -1.62 -3.52
N LEU A 200 6.92 -0.60 -2.73
CA LEU A 200 7.81 0.52 -2.40
C LEU A 200 8.12 0.51 -0.90
N ALA A 201 9.40 0.38 -0.54
CA ALA A 201 9.84 0.19 0.85
C ALA A 201 9.33 1.27 1.82
N SER A 202 9.33 2.55 1.40
CA SER A 202 8.81 3.66 2.23
C SER A 202 7.32 3.51 2.52
N ARG A 203 6.52 3.14 1.51
CA ARG A 203 5.07 2.95 1.64
C ARG A 203 4.72 1.68 2.40
N GLU A 204 5.51 0.62 2.23
CA GLU A 204 5.38 -0.61 3.01
C GLU A 204 5.63 -0.38 4.49
N ASN A 205 6.57 0.50 4.86
CA ASN A 205 6.76 0.89 6.26
C ASN A 205 5.50 1.57 6.84
N VAL A 206 4.90 2.51 6.11
CA VAL A 206 3.63 3.15 6.51
C VAL A 206 2.49 2.12 6.62
N LEU A 207 2.43 1.17 5.69
CA LEU A 207 1.47 0.07 5.69
C LEU A 207 1.64 -0.85 6.91
N ASN A 208 2.88 -1.26 7.20
CA ASN A 208 3.20 -2.13 8.33
C ASN A 208 2.86 -1.45 9.66
N SER A 209 3.26 -0.19 9.85
CA SER A 209 2.95 0.59 11.06
C SER A 209 1.44 0.79 11.26
N SER A 210 0.72 1.09 10.17
CA SER A 210 -0.74 1.23 10.21
C SER A 210 -1.42 -0.11 10.55
N THR A 211 -0.95 -1.21 9.96
CA THR A 211 -1.49 -2.55 10.21
C THR A 211 -1.27 -2.99 11.66
N LYS A 212 -0.07 -2.80 12.22
CA LYS A 212 0.22 -3.04 13.65
C LYS A 212 -0.71 -2.25 14.56
N THR A 213 -0.93 -0.97 14.25
CA THR A 213 -1.83 -0.09 15.00
C THR A 213 -3.28 -0.58 14.95
N ILE A 214 -3.77 -0.97 13.77
CA ILE A 214 -5.12 -1.52 13.59
C ILE A 214 -5.29 -2.84 14.36
N ILE A 215 -4.32 -3.75 14.26
CA ILE A 215 -4.31 -5.02 15.01
C ILE A 215 -4.42 -4.76 16.51
N ARG A 216 -3.55 -3.89 17.05
CA ARG A 216 -3.55 -3.54 18.47
C ARG A 216 -4.90 -2.95 18.91
N SER A 217 -5.46 -2.04 18.11
CA SER A 217 -6.74 -1.39 18.39
C SER A 217 -7.90 -2.41 18.37
N SER A 218 -7.99 -3.25 17.34
CA SER A 218 -9.03 -4.28 17.19
C SER A 218 -8.96 -5.32 18.32
N LEU A 219 -7.76 -5.82 18.61
CA LEU A 219 -7.51 -6.73 19.72
C LEU A 219 -7.89 -6.09 21.07
N ASN A 220 -7.48 -4.85 21.33
CA ASN A 220 -7.86 -4.20 22.58
C ASN A 220 -9.39 -4.00 22.68
N GLY A 221 -10.04 -3.61 21.59
CA GLY A 221 -11.50 -3.53 21.54
C GLY A 221 -12.18 -4.87 21.85
N PHE A 222 -11.68 -5.97 21.28
CA PHE A 222 -12.24 -7.30 21.53
C PHE A 222 -12.03 -7.76 22.97
N ARG A 223 -10.84 -7.49 23.55
CA ARG A 223 -10.57 -7.75 24.97
C ARG A 223 -11.56 -7.02 25.88
N GLU A 224 -11.75 -5.72 25.67
CA GLU A 224 -12.67 -4.92 26.49
C GLU A 224 -14.11 -5.42 26.38
N GLU A 225 -14.51 -5.91 25.20
CA GLU A 225 -15.84 -6.53 25.04
C GLU A 225 -15.98 -7.85 25.79
N ILE A 226 -14.97 -8.72 25.78
CA ILE A 226 -14.97 -9.97 26.56
C ILE A 226 -15.10 -9.66 28.05
N ILE A 227 -14.29 -8.72 28.55
CA ILE A 227 -14.32 -8.31 29.97
C ILE A 227 -15.66 -7.65 30.31
N GLY A 228 -16.17 -6.75 29.46
CA GLY A 228 -17.44 -6.06 29.66
C GLY A 228 -18.65 -7.00 29.60
N GLY A 229 -18.60 -8.03 28.74
CA GLY A 229 -19.61 -9.08 28.65
C GLY A 229 -19.70 -9.93 29.91
N LEU A 230 -18.58 -10.15 30.59
CA LEU A 230 -18.51 -10.87 31.87
C LEU A 230 -18.92 -9.99 33.07
N THR A 231 -18.43 -8.75 33.15
CA THR A 231 -18.52 -7.93 34.37
C THR A 231 -19.74 -7.01 34.42
N ALA A 232 -20.07 -6.33 33.31
CA ALA A 232 -21.06 -5.26 33.32
C ALA A 232 -22.46 -5.74 32.98
N LYS A 233 -22.60 -6.59 31.94
CA LYS A 233 -23.90 -6.99 31.39
C LYS A 233 -24.31 -8.42 31.71
N LYS A 234 -23.34 -9.27 32.12
CA LYS A 234 -23.53 -10.71 32.36
C LYS A 234 -24.32 -11.39 31.22
N LEU A 235 -23.89 -11.13 29.98
CA LEU A 235 -24.55 -11.70 28.80
C LEU A 235 -24.41 -13.22 28.80
N THR A 236 -25.43 -13.91 28.28
CA THR A 236 -25.30 -15.35 28.02
C THR A 236 -24.21 -15.60 26.98
N LEU A 237 -23.66 -16.81 26.99
CA LEU A 237 -22.61 -17.20 26.04
C LEU A 237 -23.06 -17.03 24.58
N HIS A 238 -24.29 -17.44 24.26
CA HIS A 238 -24.85 -17.34 22.92
C HIS A 238 -25.06 -15.89 22.47
N GLU A 239 -25.66 -15.05 23.31
CA GLU A 239 -25.87 -13.62 22.99
C GLU A 239 -24.54 -12.90 22.80
N PHE A 240 -23.56 -13.18 23.66
CA PHE A 240 -22.24 -12.58 23.55
C PHE A 240 -21.53 -13.04 22.27
N ALA A 241 -21.55 -14.34 21.97
CA ALA A 241 -20.94 -14.88 20.75
C ALA A 241 -21.60 -14.31 19.49
N TYR A 242 -22.93 -14.19 19.45
CA TYR A 242 -23.66 -13.61 18.32
C TYR A 242 -23.33 -12.12 18.14
N LYS A 243 -23.29 -11.37 19.24
CA LYS A 243 -22.91 -9.96 19.22
C LYS A 243 -21.46 -9.76 18.75
N ALA A 244 -20.53 -10.58 19.25
CA ALA A 244 -19.13 -10.54 18.83
C ALA A 244 -19.00 -10.90 17.34
N ALA A 245 -19.71 -11.94 16.87
CA ALA A 245 -19.73 -12.31 15.46
C ALA A 245 -20.31 -11.20 14.56
N THR A 246 -21.34 -10.49 15.02
CA THR A 246 -21.91 -9.34 14.29
C THR A 246 -20.88 -8.23 14.09
N LYS A 247 -19.97 -8.05 15.05
CA LYS A 247 -18.97 -7.00 15.00
C LYS A 247 -17.69 -7.40 14.28
N TYR A 248 -17.24 -8.64 14.46
CA TYR A 248 -15.88 -9.04 14.08
C TYR A 248 -15.82 -10.06 12.93
N LYS A 249 -16.91 -10.78 12.63
CA LYS A 249 -16.93 -11.73 11.52
C LYS A 249 -17.36 -11.00 10.24
N ARG A 250 -16.61 -11.16 9.16
CA ARG A 250 -16.99 -10.57 7.86
C ARG A 250 -18.29 -11.19 7.38
N GLY A 251 -19.25 -10.35 6.99
CA GLY A 251 -20.60 -10.80 6.61
C GLY A 251 -21.52 -11.15 7.80
N GLY A 252 -21.06 -10.98 9.04
CA GLY A 252 -21.86 -11.19 10.24
C GLY A 252 -22.08 -12.65 10.63
N PRO A 253 -22.93 -12.91 11.64
CA PRO A 253 -23.13 -14.25 12.21
C PRO A 253 -23.83 -15.23 11.27
N GLY A 254 -24.62 -14.74 10.30
CA GLY A 254 -25.60 -15.54 9.56
C GLY A 254 -26.88 -15.79 10.37
N GLU A 255 -27.74 -16.71 9.93
CA GLU A 255 -28.96 -17.08 10.66
C GLU A 255 -28.64 -17.81 11.98
N LYS A 256 -27.63 -18.69 11.94
CA LYS A 256 -27.16 -19.47 13.10
C LYS A 256 -25.65 -19.44 13.16
N LEU A 257 -25.13 -19.05 14.31
CA LEU A 257 -23.69 -19.03 14.55
C LEU A 257 -23.18 -20.47 14.72
N GLU A 258 -22.14 -20.85 13.97
CA GLU A 258 -21.59 -22.20 14.07
C GLU A 258 -21.01 -22.47 15.48
N TYR A 259 -21.17 -23.72 15.93
CA TYR A 259 -20.70 -24.18 17.23
C TYR A 259 -19.22 -23.86 17.53
N PRO A 260 -18.25 -23.98 16.59
CA PRO A 260 -16.85 -23.65 16.85
C PRO A 260 -16.61 -22.20 17.30
N TYR A 261 -17.39 -21.23 16.82
CA TYR A 261 -17.27 -19.84 17.27
C TYR A 261 -17.73 -19.69 18.72
N ILE A 262 -18.78 -20.41 19.11
CA ILE A 262 -19.30 -20.41 20.49
C ILE A 262 -18.25 -21.00 21.43
N VAL A 263 -17.64 -22.14 21.05
CA VAL A 263 -16.55 -22.76 21.81
C VAL A 263 -15.36 -21.83 21.98
N LYS A 264 -14.94 -21.15 20.91
CA LYS A 264 -13.85 -20.16 20.96
C LYS A 264 -14.15 -19.04 21.96
N VAL A 265 -15.35 -18.49 21.91
CA VAL A 265 -15.80 -17.45 22.83
C VAL A 265 -15.86 -17.96 24.28
N ALA A 266 -16.33 -19.20 24.50
CA ALA A 266 -16.35 -19.83 25.82
C ALA A 266 -14.94 -19.98 26.40
N LEU A 267 -13.97 -20.41 25.58
CA LEU A 267 -12.55 -20.50 25.98
C LEU A 267 -11.97 -19.13 26.35
N LEU A 268 -12.29 -18.09 25.58
CA LEU A 268 -11.84 -16.73 25.87
C LEU A 268 -12.42 -16.21 27.20
N ARG A 269 -13.71 -16.43 27.45
CA ARG A 269 -14.36 -16.04 28.72
C ARG A 269 -13.77 -16.83 29.89
N ARG A 270 -13.59 -18.15 29.72
CA ARG A 270 -12.98 -19.00 30.73
C ARG A 270 -11.56 -18.55 31.10
N PHE A 271 -10.75 -18.18 30.11
CA PHE A 271 -9.43 -17.61 30.35
C PHE A 271 -9.49 -16.36 31.24
N VAL A 272 -10.42 -15.45 30.96
CA VAL A 272 -10.58 -14.22 31.76
C VAL A 272 -11.02 -14.54 33.20
N ILE A 273 -11.90 -15.52 33.39
CA ILE A 273 -12.33 -15.96 34.72
C ILE A 273 -11.16 -16.57 35.50
N GLU A 274 -10.39 -17.48 34.88
CA GLU A 274 -9.23 -18.14 35.52
C GLU A 274 -8.09 -17.16 35.83
N ASN A 275 -7.99 -16.04 35.12
CA ASN A 275 -6.89 -15.07 35.24
C ASN A 275 -7.40 -13.65 35.60
N TYR A 276 -8.54 -13.56 36.28
CA TYR A 276 -9.27 -12.31 36.51
C TYR A 276 -8.39 -11.20 37.11
N ASP A 277 -7.65 -11.52 38.17
CA ASP A 277 -6.77 -10.57 38.85
C ASP A 277 -5.68 -10.01 37.93
N THR A 278 -5.07 -10.87 37.11
CA THR A 278 -4.00 -10.45 36.19
C THR A 278 -4.57 -9.58 35.06
N VAL A 279 -5.72 -10.00 34.50
CA VAL A 279 -6.37 -9.32 33.38
C VAL A 279 -6.89 -7.95 33.78
N ILE A 280 -7.46 -7.79 34.97
CA ILE A 280 -8.05 -6.50 35.40
C ILE A 280 -7.02 -5.57 36.03
N ASN A 281 -6.05 -6.08 36.79
CA ASN A 281 -5.05 -5.20 37.39
C ASN A 281 -4.12 -4.59 36.31
N SER A 282 -3.93 -5.29 35.18
CA SER A 282 -3.20 -4.73 34.04
C SER A 282 -3.89 -3.51 33.38
N SER A 283 -5.22 -3.39 33.44
CA SER A 283 -5.93 -2.24 32.86
C SER A 283 -5.91 -1.00 33.77
N LYS A 284 -5.92 -1.20 35.10
CA LYS A 284 -5.91 -0.11 36.08
C LYS A 284 -4.60 0.70 36.09
N LYS A 285 -3.46 0.07 35.78
CA LYS A 285 -2.14 0.70 35.85
C LYS A 285 -1.90 1.79 34.78
N ARG A 286 -2.74 1.86 33.73
CA ARG A 286 -2.57 2.82 32.62
C ARG A 286 -3.29 4.17 32.79
N LYS A 287 -4.14 4.35 33.81
CA LYS A 287 -4.97 5.56 33.95
C LYS A 287 -4.29 6.77 34.62
N ARG A 288 -3.01 6.69 35.01
CA ARG A 288 -2.33 7.79 35.70
C ARG A 288 -1.35 8.54 34.77
N GLY A 289 -1.87 9.57 34.11
CA GLY A 289 -1.17 10.84 33.92
C GLY A 289 -0.04 10.89 32.87
N SER A 290 -0.34 10.65 31.60
CA SER A 290 0.56 11.15 30.55
C SER A 290 -0.24 11.74 29.39
N ASN A 291 -0.19 13.07 29.28
CA ASN A 291 -0.51 13.85 28.09
C ASN A 291 0.59 13.70 27.01
N GLN A 292 1.27 12.54 26.94
CA GLN A 292 2.17 12.27 25.83
C GLN A 292 1.36 11.97 24.59
N THR A 293 1.35 12.94 23.69
CA THR A 293 1.40 12.77 22.24
C THR A 293 2.56 11.82 21.87
N ALA A 294 2.46 10.54 22.22
CA ALA A 294 3.42 9.50 21.88
C ALA A 294 2.93 8.80 20.62
N LEU A 295 3.34 9.33 19.48
CA LEU A 295 3.07 8.68 18.19
C LEU A 295 4.12 7.61 17.86
N ASP A 296 5.34 7.63 18.39
CA ASP A 296 6.43 6.94 17.68
C ASP A 296 7.45 6.11 18.47
N ASP A 297 7.21 5.72 19.74
CA ASP A 297 8.24 4.93 20.48
C ASP A 297 7.68 3.73 21.25
N TYR A 298 6.78 2.98 20.59
CA TYR A 298 6.44 1.63 21.05
C TYR A 298 7.33 0.62 20.34
N ASP A 299 8.46 0.32 20.98
CA ASP A 299 9.41 -0.75 20.64
C ASP A 299 8.72 -1.92 19.93
N ASP A 300 9.16 -2.16 18.69
CA ASP A 300 8.70 -3.21 17.78
C ASP A 300 9.00 -4.64 18.29
N GLU A 301 9.65 -4.72 19.45
CA GLU A 301 10.01 -5.93 20.18
C GLU A 301 8.82 -6.87 20.47
N TYR A 302 7.59 -6.37 20.35
CA TYR A 302 6.39 -7.13 20.69
C TYR A 302 5.92 -8.14 19.64
N MET A 303 6.30 -7.97 18.37
CA MET A 303 5.83 -8.86 17.28
C MET A 303 6.96 -9.70 16.67
N GLU A 304 8.20 -9.45 17.08
CA GLU A 304 9.39 -10.18 16.64
C GLU A 304 9.94 -11.07 17.77
N SER A 305 9.06 -11.67 18.58
CA SER A 305 9.43 -12.90 19.25
C SER A 305 9.51 -13.99 18.18
N GLY A 306 10.62 -13.99 17.44
CA GLY A 306 10.95 -15.07 16.51
C GLY A 306 10.73 -16.37 17.27
N GLU A 307 9.86 -17.22 16.73
CA GLU A 307 9.84 -18.65 17.03
C GLU A 307 11.27 -19.12 16.70
N LYS A 308 12.20 -18.99 17.66
CA LYS A 308 13.42 -19.74 17.62
C LYS A 308 12.93 -21.16 17.78
N ASP A 309 12.91 -21.90 16.68
CA ASP A 309 12.69 -23.34 16.60
C ASP A 309 13.82 -24.12 17.32
N GLY A 310 14.34 -23.58 18.42
CA GLY A 310 15.11 -24.33 19.39
C GLY A 310 14.17 -25.39 19.94
N SER A 311 14.53 -26.65 19.70
CA SER A 311 13.82 -27.82 20.19
C SER A 311 13.51 -27.63 21.68
N ALA A 312 12.28 -27.22 21.99
CA ALA A 312 11.83 -27.17 23.36
C ALA A 312 11.94 -28.60 23.90
N ASP A 313 12.69 -28.78 24.99
CA ASP A 313 12.70 -30.01 25.75
C ASP A 313 11.25 -30.44 25.96
N LYS A 314 10.86 -31.54 25.33
CA LYS A 314 9.46 -32.00 25.27
C LYS A 314 8.84 -32.21 26.65
N GLU A 315 9.68 -32.33 27.68
CA GLU A 315 9.29 -32.53 29.08
C GLU A 315 8.79 -31.26 29.76
N ASN A 316 9.34 -30.09 29.39
CA ASN A 316 9.00 -28.82 30.03
C ASN A 316 8.04 -28.06 29.11
N GLY A 317 6.73 -28.16 29.39
CA GLY A 317 5.68 -27.50 28.60
C GLY A 317 5.91 -25.99 28.37
N PRO A 318 4.99 -25.31 27.64
CA PRO A 318 5.19 -23.94 27.18
C PRO A 318 5.62 -22.97 28.30
N LYS A 319 6.71 -22.22 28.08
CA LYS A 319 7.22 -21.25 29.05
C LYS A 319 6.26 -20.08 29.20
N ARG A 320 5.92 -19.73 30.45
CA ARG A 320 5.05 -18.58 30.75
C ARG A 320 5.71 -17.27 30.33
N PRO A 321 4.99 -16.35 29.64
CA PRO A 321 5.53 -15.05 29.30
C PRO A 321 5.80 -14.21 30.56
N GLU A 322 6.90 -13.45 30.54
CA GLU A 322 7.32 -12.61 31.67
C GLU A 322 6.42 -11.38 31.85
N LYS A 323 6.00 -10.78 30.73
CA LYS A 323 5.12 -9.59 30.74
C LYS A 323 3.65 -10.05 30.85
N ASN A 324 2.93 -9.55 31.85
CA ASN A 324 1.49 -9.83 32.11
C ASN A 324 0.55 -9.11 31.13
N ASN A 325 0.77 -9.28 29.84
CA ASN A 325 -0.10 -8.74 28.81
C ASN A 325 -1.16 -9.78 28.41
N PHE A 326 -2.36 -9.30 28.09
CA PHE A 326 -3.53 -10.15 27.83
C PHE A 326 -3.29 -11.19 26.73
N TRP A 327 -2.86 -10.77 25.54
CA TRP A 327 -2.78 -11.65 24.37
C TRP A 327 -1.67 -12.69 24.45
N PRO A 328 -0.41 -12.36 24.84
CA PRO A 328 0.60 -13.39 25.06
C PRO A 328 0.26 -14.35 26.19
N LEU A 329 -0.40 -13.86 27.26
CA LEU A 329 -0.83 -14.72 28.37
C LEU A 329 -1.94 -15.69 27.92
N LEU A 330 -2.87 -15.23 27.07
CA LEU A 330 -3.89 -16.07 26.45
C LEU A 330 -3.27 -17.12 25.53
N ASP A 331 -2.37 -16.71 24.63
CA ASP A 331 -1.67 -17.63 23.71
C ASP A 331 -0.92 -18.71 24.49
N TRP A 332 -0.21 -18.32 25.56
CA TRP A 332 0.44 -19.28 26.46
C TRP A 332 -0.55 -20.21 27.16
N TRP A 333 -1.64 -19.68 27.70
CA TRP A 333 -2.66 -20.48 28.38
C TRP A 333 -3.28 -21.51 27.42
N LEU A 334 -3.61 -21.10 26.19
CA LEU A 334 -4.09 -22.00 25.13
C LEU A 334 -3.04 -23.05 24.79
N ALA A 335 -1.77 -22.66 24.61
CA ALA A 335 -0.69 -23.60 24.35
C ALA A 335 -0.54 -24.65 25.45
N VAL A 336 -0.66 -24.28 26.73
CA VAL A 336 -0.66 -25.20 27.86
C VAL A 336 -1.87 -26.14 27.80
N LYS A 337 -3.06 -25.66 27.44
CA LYS A 337 -4.25 -26.51 27.26
C LYS A 337 -4.07 -27.50 26.12
N PHE A 338 -3.56 -27.08 24.96
CA PHE A 338 -3.23 -27.97 23.83
C PHE A 338 -2.17 -29.02 24.19
N TRP A 339 -1.18 -28.64 25.01
CA TRP A 339 -0.18 -29.60 25.49
C TRP A 339 -0.79 -30.66 26.41
N LYS A 340 -1.72 -30.27 27.30
CA LYS A 340 -2.36 -31.21 28.26
C LYS A 340 -3.48 -32.06 27.65
N LEU A 341 -4.33 -31.47 26.80
CA LEU A 341 -5.57 -32.10 26.30
C LEU A 341 -5.40 -32.72 24.90
N GLY A 342 -4.29 -32.41 24.23
CA GLY A 342 -3.96 -32.87 22.87
C GLY A 342 -4.01 -31.76 21.83
N LYS A 343 -3.34 -32.00 20.69
CA LYS A 343 -3.17 -30.99 19.62
C LYS A 343 -4.46 -30.65 18.87
N LYS A 344 -5.42 -31.58 18.80
CA LYS A 344 -6.67 -31.43 18.06
C LYS A 344 -7.82 -31.20 19.03
N MET A 345 -8.66 -30.20 18.77
CA MET A 345 -9.88 -29.92 19.55
C MET A 345 -10.92 -31.05 19.50
N THR A 346 -10.75 -32.02 18.61
CA THR A 346 -11.64 -33.18 18.45
C THR A 346 -11.28 -34.36 19.36
N THR A 347 -10.24 -34.26 20.21
CA THR A 347 -9.91 -35.35 21.14
C THR A 347 -10.97 -35.44 22.25
N PRO A 348 -11.25 -36.64 22.79
CA PRO A 348 -12.22 -36.79 23.87
C PRO A 348 -11.95 -35.87 25.08
N SER A 349 -10.67 -35.68 25.43
CA SER A 349 -10.26 -34.77 26.52
C SER A 349 -10.66 -33.32 26.26
N TRP A 350 -10.58 -32.85 25.01
CA TRP A 350 -11.07 -31.52 24.65
C TRP A 350 -12.60 -31.46 24.72
N THR A 351 -13.30 -32.48 24.23
CA THR A 351 -14.76 -32.55 24.30
C THR A 351 -15.25 -32.44 25.73
N THR A 352 -14.72 -33.27 26.65
CA THR A 352 -15.06 -33.20 28.09
C THR A 352 -14.76 -31.83 28.68
N TYR A 353 -13.59 -31.24 28.37
CA TYR A 353 -13.24 -29.92 28.88
C TYR A 353 -14.15 -28.81 28.34
N ILE A 354 -14.57 -28.89 27.07
CA ILE A 354 -15.50 -27.93 26.46
C ILE A 354 -16.88 -28.07 27.10
N GLU A 355 -17.37 -29.29 27.29
CA GLU A 355 -18.65 -29.55 27.97
C GLU A 355 -18.66 -28.99 29.41
N GLU A 356 -17.56 -29.19 30.16
CA GLU A 356 -17.37 -28.60 31.48
C GLU A 356 -17.44 -27.06 31.43
N ILE A 357 -16.73 -26.42 30.49
CA ILE A 357 -16.77 -24.96 30.32
C ILE A 357 -18.19 -24.49 30.00
N LEU A 358 -18.89 -25.17 29.09
CA LEU A 358 -20.26 -24.79 28.70
C LEU A 358 -21.24 -24.95 29.87
N ALA A 359 -21.09 -26.00 30.68
CA ALA A 359 -21.88 -26.20 31.89
C ALA A 359 -21.62 -25.10 32.93
N HIS A 360 -20.35 -24.70 33.11
CA HIS A 360 -19.99 -23.57 33.96
C HIS A 360 -20.57 -22.24 33.45
N GLU A 361 -20.47 -21.96 32.15
CA GLU A 361 -21.04 -20.76 31.55
C GLU A 361 -22.58 -20.72 31.70
N ALA A 362 -23.27 -21.84 31.51
CA ALA A 362 -24.71 -21.93 31.71
C ALA A 362 -25.11 -21.69 33.18
N LYS A 363 -24.28 -22.14 34.12
CA LYS A 363 -24.49 -21.94 35.56
C LYS A 363 -24.24 -20.49 36.00
N ASP A 364 -23.16 -19.88 35.51
CA ASP A 364 -22.71 -18.56 35.94
C ASP A 364 -23.51 -17.43 35.25
N PHE A 365 -24.01 -17.70 34.03
CA PHE A 365 -24.79 -16.77 33.21
C PHE A 365 -26.13 -17.42 32.80
N PRO A 366 -27.03 -17.70 33.75
CA PRO A 366 -28.34 -18.25 33.43
C PRO A 366 -29.05 -17.26 32.51
N GLY A 367 -29.42 -17.72 31.32
CA GLY A 367 -30.17 -16.89 30.38
C GLY A 367 -31.44 -16.40 31.03
N ALA A 368 -31.78 -15.12 30.79
CA ALA A 368 -33.14 -14.69 31.05
C ALA A 368 -34.04 -15.64 30.25
N PRO A 369 -35.06 -16.26 30.87
CA PRO A 369 -36.05 -17.00 30.10
C PRO A 369 -36.52 -16.08 28.97
N PRO A 370 -36.54 -16.55 27.71
CA PRO A 370 -36.85 -15.72 26.56
C PRO A 370 -38.13 -14.93 26.87
N ALA A 371 -37.99 -13.62 27.02
CA ALA A 371 -39.08 -12.73 27.38
C ALA A 371 -40.06 -12.72 26.20
N GLY A 372 -41.04 -13.62 26.21
CA GLY A 372 -42.05 -13.71 25.16
C GLY A 372 -42.21 -15.05 24.45
N THR A 373 -41.74 -16.18 24.97
CA THR A 373 -42.61 -17.37 24.87
C THR A 373 -43.70 -17.23 25.92
N GLU A 374 -44.58 -16.24 25.73
CA GLU A 374 -45.98 -16.56 25.93
C GLU A 374 -46.20 -17.72 24.99
N GLU A 375 -46.23 -18.94 25.55
CA GLU A 375 -46.87 -20.04 24.87
C GLU A 375 -48.21 -19.49 24.44
N GLU A 376 -48.31 -19.13 23.15
CA GLU A 376 -49.57 -19.09 22.44
C GLU A 376 -50.04 -20.55 22.50
N ASN A 377 -50.58 -20.89 23.67
CA ASN A 377 -51.30 -22.07 23.99
C ASN A 377 -52.54 -21.95 23.12
N SER A 378 -52.36 -22.29 21.84
CA SER A 378 -53.41 -22.54 20.89
C SER A 378 -54.18 -23.71 21.48
N GLY A 379 -55.13 -23.36 22.34
CA GLY A 379 -56.27 -24.17 22.69
C GLY A 379 -57.02 -24.45 21.40
N ASN A 380 -56.53 -25.44 20.65
CA ASN A 380 -57.29 -26.11 19.61
C ASN A 380 -58.34 -26.99 20.31
N SER A 381 -59.33 -26.32 20.90
CA SER A 381 -60.60 -26.93 21.26
C SER A 381 -61.40 -27.07 19.97
N GLY A 382 -61.89 -28.29 19.73
CA GLY A 382 -62.35 -28.75 18.43
C GLY A 382 -63.48 -27.92 17.84
N ASN A 383 -63.38 -27.69 16.54
CA ASN A 383 -64.54 -27.56 15.68
C ASN A 383 -64.39 -28.53 14.51
N ALA A 384 -65.23 -29.56 14.55
CA ALA A 384 -65.49 -30.44 13.43
C ALA A 384 -66.22 -29.65 12.33
N ALA A 385 -65.66 -29.62 11.12
CA ALA A 385 -66.40 -29.25 9.92
C ALA A 385 -65.91 -30.05 8.70
N ALA A 386 -66.89 -30.66 8.05
CA ALA A 386 -66.98 -31.50 6.86
C ALA A 386 -65.92 -31.38 5.73
N PRO A 387 -65.77 -32.45 4.90
CA PRO A 387 -64.86 -32.48 3.77
C PRO A 387 -65.46 -31.70 2.59
N VAL A 388 -64.73 -30.69 2.08
CA VAL A 388 -65.10 -29.99 0.86
C VAL A 388 -64.08 -30.29 -0.24
N ALA A 389 -64.64 -30.95 -1.26
CA ALA A 389 -64.27 -31.06 -2.67
C ALA A 389 -62.94 -30.47 -3.18
N ALA A 390 -62.25 -31.33 -3.93
CA ALA A 390 -61.15 -31.00 -4.83
C ALA A 390 -61.57 -29.98 -5.91
N ILE A 391 -60.68 -29.02 -6.17
CA ILE A 391 -60.63 -28.19 -7.37
C ILE A 391 -59.16 -28.20 -7.87
N PRO A 392 -58.87 -28.54 -9.14
CA PRO A 392 -57.57 -28.35 -9.78
C PRO A 392 -57.52 -26.98 -10.51
N PRO A 393 -56.48 -26.68 -11.31
CA PRO A 393 -55.09 -26.38 -10.99
C PRO A 393 -54.78 -24.87 -11.24
N THR A 394 -53.60 -24.38 -10.85
CA THR A 394 -53.04 -23.18 -11.50
C THR A 394 -51.55 -23.37 -11.70
N ALA A 395 -51.20 -23.68 -12.94
CA ALA A 395 -49.84 -23.69 -13.45
C ALA A 395 -49.34 -22.24 -13.49
N ASN A 396 -48.29 -21.94 -12.72
CA ASN A 396 -47.50 -20.74 -12.97
C ASN A 396 -46.49 -21.04 -14.08
N PRO A 397 -46.49 -20.28 -15.19
CA PRO A 397 -45.48 -20.41 -16.21
C PRO A 397 -44.17 -19.83 -15.68
N PHE A 398 -43.18 -20.69 -15.47
CA PHE A 398 -41.77 -20.28 -15.46
C PHE A 398 -41.45 -19.80 -16.87
N THR A 399 -41.40 -18.49 -17.07
CA THR A 399 -40.74 -17.89 -18.22
C THR A 399 -39.22 -18.01 -18.02
N PRO A 400 -38.50 -18.75 -18.89
CA PRO A 400 -37.05 -18.71 -18.89
C PRO A 400 -36.58 -17.34 -19.39
N ILE A 401 -35.67 -16.73 -18.63
CA ILE A 401 -34.93 -15.54 -19.04
C ILE A 401 -34.17 -15.89 -20.34
N PRO A 402 -34.34 -15.15 -21.44
CA PRO A 402 -33.60 -15.40 -22.66
C PRO A 402 -32.11 -15.12 -22.45
N ALA A 403 -31.29 -16.04 -22.94
CA ALA A 403 -29.87 -15.87 -23.13
C ALA A 403 -29.62 -14.64 -24.03
N GLU A 404 -28.96 -13.62 -23.49
CA GLU A 404 -28.35 -12.57 -24.31
C GLU A 404 -27.08 -13.13 -24.95
N THR A 405 -27.23 -13.50 -26.22
CA THR A 405 -26.16 -13.52 -27.20
C THR A 405 -25.78 -12.10 -27.59
N ASP A 406 -24.49 -11.79 -27.42
CA ASP A 406 -23.61 -10.98 -28.25
C ASP A 406 -24.11 -9.64 -28.82
N VAL A 407 -23.59 -8.55 -28.24
CA VAL A 407 -23.21 -7.36 -29.00
C VAL A 407 -21.70 -7.21 -28.95
N ALA A 408 -21.05 -7.82 -29.95
CA ALA A 408 -19.66 -7.58 -30.31
C ALA A 408 -19.50 -6.12 -30.77
N LEU A 409 -18.75 -5.33 -30.01
CA LEU A 409 -18.19 -4.06 -30.48
C LEU A 409 -16.78 -4.33 -31.04
N PRO A 410 -16.43 -3.85 -32.24
CA PRO A 410 -15.13 -4.09 -32.85
C PRO A 410 -14.07 -3.22 -32.15
N LEU A 411 -13.29 -3.84 -31.26
CA LEU A 411 -12.02 -3.27 -30.82
C LEU A 411 -10.99 -3.45 -31.93
N ASN A 412 -10.76 -2.37 -32.66
CA ASN A 412 -9.64 -2.18 -33.57
C ASN A 412 -8.35 -2.12 -32.74
N VAL A 413 -7.66 -3.26 -32.62
CA VAL A 413 -6.33 -3.36 -32.01
C VAL A 413 -5.31 -3.58 -33.13
N ASN A 414 -4.93 -2.49 -33.79
CA ASN A 414 -3.64 -2.39 -34.47
C ASN A 414 -2.72 -1.58 -33.54
N PHE A 415 -1.43 -1.96 -33.52
CA PHE A 415 -0.32 -1.45 -32.69
C PHE A 415 -0.02 -2.24 -31.40
N LEU A 416 0.81 -3.29 -31.52
CA LEU A 416 2.24 -3.25 -31.16
C LEU A 416 2.86 -4.65 -31.44
N ASN A 417 3.26 -4.86 -32.69
CA ASN A 417 4.41 -5.72 -32.99
C ASN A 417 5.65 -4.86 -32.77
N ASP A 418 6.56 -5.29 -31.89
CA ASP A 418 8.03 -5.13 -32.00
C ASP A 418 8.70 -5.29 -30.64
N TRP A 419 8.95 -6.54 -30.24
CA TRP A 419 9.99 -6.87 -29.25
C TRP A 419 10.81 -8.04 -29.81
N PRO A 420 12.08 -7.85 -30.18
CA PRO A 420 12.90 -8.94 -30.68
C PRO A 420 13.54 -9.71 -29.53
N THR A 421 13.39 -11.02 -29.65
CA THR A 421 14.23 -12.09 -29.14
C THR A 421 15.71 -11.70 -29.03
N LEU A 422 16.27 -11.77 -27.82
CA LEU A 422 17.71 -11.96 -27.62
C LEU A 422 17.96 -13.03 -26.57
N THR A 423 17.84 -14.27 -27.04
CA THR A 423 18.73 -15.37 -26.68
C THR A 423 20.18 -14.90 -26.89
N PHE A 424 21.02 -14.80 -25.85
CA PHE A 424 22.46 -15.08 -25.94
C PHE A 424 23.12 -15.08 -24.54
N CYS A 425 23.99 -16.07 -24.32
CA CYS A 425 25.05 -16.16 -23.32
C CYS A 425 24.74 -16.66 -21.89
N LEU A 426 24.49 -17.97 -21.80
CA LEU A 426 25.25 -18.86 -20.93
C LEU A 426 26.75 -18.85 -21.33
N TYR A 427 27.57 -17.99 -20.73
CA TYR A 427 29.03 -18.20 -20.67
C TYR A 427 29.64 -17.17 -19.71
N LEU A 428 30.09 -17.61 -18.53
CA LEU A 428 31.26 -17.11 -17.77
C LEU A 428 31.25 -17.70 -16.35
N ILE A 429 31.47 -19.01 -16.28
CA ILE A 429 32.14 -19.61 -15.12
C ILE A 429 33.62 -19.68 -15.48
N GLY A 430 34.45 -19.04 -14.66
CA GLY A 430 35.89 -19.24 -14.67
C GLY A 430 36.67 -18.02 -15.13
N HIS A 431 37.11 -17.20 -14.17
CA HIS A 431 38.50 -16.71 -14.09
C HIS A 431 38.71 -15.99 -12.74
N ARG A 432 39.01 -16.78 -11.70
CA ARG A 432 39.67 -16.29 -10.48
C ARG A 432 41.17 -16.31 -10.72
N LYS A 433 41.78 -15.13 -10.90
CA LYS A 433 43.21 -14.86 -10.65
C LYS A 433 43.37 -13.34 -10.51
N VAL A 434 43.44 -12.86 -9.27
CA VAL A 434 44.14 -11.62 -8.94
C VAL A 434 45.11 -11.97 -7.82
N LEU A 435 46.38 -11.75 -8.12
CA LEU A 435 47.51 -11.89 -7.21
C LEU A 435 48.03 -10.49 -6.88
N PHE A 436 48.43 -10.35 -5.61
CA PHE A 436 49.34 -9.39 -4.97
C PHE A 436 48.87 -8.00 -4.51
N ASN A 437 48.68 -7.95 -3.17
CA ASN A 437 49.30 -7.08 -2.15
C ASN A 437 49.39 -5.56 -2.38
N THR A 438 48.86 -4.79 -1.44
CA THR A 438 49.63 -4.30 -0.27
C THR A 438 48.73 -3.58 0.76
N CYS A 439 49.16 -3.69 2.02
CA CYS A 439 48.91 -2.80 3.17
C CYS A 439 47.64 -2.91 4.05
N SER A 440 47.96 -3.07 5.34
CA SER A 440 47.25 -2.70 6.57
C SER A 440 46.32 -3.74 7.19
N ALA A 441 46.83 -4.31 8.28
CA ALA A 441 46.15 -5.21 9.18
C ALA A 441 45.24 -4.44 10.15
N GLN A 442 43.98 -4.86 10.27
CA GLN A 442 43.24 -4.78 11.53
C GLN A 442 42.07 -5.77 11.55
N SER A 443 42.28 -6.85 12.32
CA SER A 443 41.31 -7.67 13.08
C SER A 443 39.87 -7.73 12.56
N PHE A 444 39.49 -8.84 11.92
CA PHE A 444 38.09 -9.28 11.87
C PHE A 444 37.99 -10.78 12.18
N ARG A 445 37.19 -11.06 13.20
CA ARG A 445 36.86 -12.38 13.76
C ARG A 445 36.11 -13.22 12.72
N ALA A 446 36.59 -14.43 12.47
CA ALA A 446 35.91 -15.42 11.64
C ALA A 446 34.69 -16.00 12.37
N HIS A 447 33.51 -15.91 11.76
CA HIS A 447 32.39 -16.82 12.03
C HIS A 447 32.23 -17.74 10.82
N VAL A 448 32.36 -19.04 11.10
CA VAL A 448 32.21 -20.16 10.17
C VAL A 448 30.74 -20.26 9.76
N PHE A 449 30.47 -20.21 8.45
CA PHE A 449 29.22 -20.71 7.87
C PHE A 449 29.36 -22.21 7.63
N ALA A 450 28.50 -22.99 8.27
CA ALA A 450 28.31 -24.41 7.97
C ALA A 450 26.81 -24.68 7.83
N ASN A 451 26.49 -25.46 6.79
CA ASN A 451 25.28 -26.22 6.53
C ASN A 451 24.13 -25.51 5.79
N SER A 452 24.21 -25.59 4.47
CA SER A 452 23.06 -25.70 3.57
C SER A 452 22.79 -27.19 3.29
N GLU A 453 21.72 -27.75 3.84
CA GLU A 453 21.13 -28.99 3.33
C GLU A 453 19.90 -28.62 2.50
N VAL A 454 19.92 -29.08 1.25
CA VAL A 454 18.87 -28.95 0.25
C VAL A 454 18.13 -30.28 0.23
N GLU A 455 16.91 -30.34 0.75
CA GLU A 455 16.00 -31.46 0.52
C GLU A 455 15.13 -31.16 -0.69
N PHE A 456 15.31 -31.97 -1.75
CA PHE A 456 14.39 -32.08 -2.88
C PHE A 456 13.17 -32.89 -2.44
N TYR A 457 11.96 -32.34 -2.60
CA TYR A 457 10.73 -33.12 -2.67
C TYR A 457 10.40 -33.33 -4.16
N GLU A 458 10.47 -34.59 -4.60
CA GLU A 458 9.86 -35.04 -5.85
C GLU A 458 8.35 -35.24 -5.66
N HIS A 459 7.62 -34.94 -6.74
CA HIS A 459 6.19 -35.13 -6.92
C HIS A 459 5.85 -36.51 -7.44
#